data_AF-A0A511MSJ8-F1
#
_entry.id   AF-A0A511MSJ8-F1
#
_cell.length_a   1.000
_cell.length_b   1.000
_cell.length_c   1.000
_cell.angle_alpha   90.00
_cell.angle_beta   90.00
_cell.angle_gamma   90.00
#
_symmetry.space_group_name_H-M   'P 1'
#
loop_
_entity.id
_entity.type
_entity.pdbx_description
1 polymer ?
#
loop_
_entity_poly.entity_id
_entity_poly.type
_entity_poly.pdbx_seq_one_letter_code
_entity_poly.pdbx_strand_id
1 'polypeptide(L)'
;MLVLRFALVTVACAAWLVSGTGPAAARPIAEEGTQTDCQRDAAKERAEHSGPSRIVPRCDRNGDYGALQCSENSRFCQVWDPKTGVPLTQPSTRLKRADYILARHYAEERGQEPPVCAQNGGFAS
;
A
#
# COMPACT_ATOMS: atom_id res chain seq x y z
N MET A 1 9.45 -53.44 -57.50
CA MET A 1 10.77 -54.09 -57.44
C MET A 1 11.64 -53.33 -56.44
N LEU A 2 12.11 -54.05 -55.42
CA LEU A 2 13.04 -53.64 -54.39
C LEU A 2 14.45 -53.51 -54.99
N VAL A 3 15.15 -52.37 -54.86
CA VAL A 3 16.58 -52.42 -54.48
C VAL A 3 17.06 -51.14 -53.80
N LEU A 4 17.50 -51.39 -52.59
CA LEU A 4 18.25 -50.61 -51.60
C LEU A 4 19.64 -50.17 -52.12
N ARG A 5 20.09 -48.95 -51.81
CA ARG A 5 21.51 -48.72 -51.48
C ARG A 5 21.68 -47.70 -50.34
N PHE A 6 22.50 -48.16 -49.41
CA PHE A 6 22.84 -47.62 -48.10
C PHE A 6 23.74 -46.38 -48.14
N ALA A 7 23.50 -45.54 -47.14
CA ALA A 7 24.44 -44.85 -46.25
C ALA A 7 25.68 -44.16 -46.85
N LEU A 8 25.78 -42.85 -46.57
CA LEU A 8 26.97 -42.32 -45.92
C LEU A 8 26.57 -41.32 -44.84
N VAL A 9 27.12 -41.60 -43.67
CA VAL A 9 26.97 -40.92 -42.39
C VAL A 9 27.82 -39.66 -42.42
N THR A 10 27.24 -38.51 -42.08
CA THR A 10 27.98 -37.43 -41.44
C THR A 10 27.15 -36.85 -40.31
N VAL A 11 27.58 -37.20 -39.10
CA VAL A 11 27.19 -36.58 -37.83
C VAL A 11 27.73 -35.16 -37.80
N ALA A 12 26.86 -34.17 -37.58
CA ALA A 12 27.26 -32.91 -36.99
C ALA A 12 26.13 -32.42 -36.08
N CYS A 13 26.19 -32.84 -34.81
CA CYS A 13 25.51 -32.13 -33.73
C CYS A 13 26.16 -30.74 -33.63
N ALA A 14 25.41 -29.69 -33.94
CA ALA A 14 25.69 -28.35 -33.45
C ALA A 14 24.39 -27.78 -32.90
N ALA A 15 24.51 -27.29 -31.67
CA ALA A 15 23.44 -26.99 -30.76
C ALA A 15 22.62 -25.75 -31.15
N TRP A 16 21.33 -25.78 -30.77
CA TRP A 16 20.56 -24.75 -30.04
C TRP A 16 21.07 -23.29 -30.14
N LEU A 17 20.28 -22.28 -30.48
CA LEU A 17 19.07 -21.81 -29.77
C LEU A 17 18.30 -20.84 -30.69
N VAL A 18 16.99 -21.05 -30.83
CA VAL A 18 16.07 -20.00 -31.30
C VAL A 18 15.88 -19.00 -30.16
N SER A 19 16.40 -17.77 -30.32
CA SER A 19 16.09 -16.69 -29.38
C SER A 19 14.66 -16.20 -29.64
N GLY A 20 13.70 -16.76 -28.91
CA GLY A 20 12.36 -16.24 -28.82
C GLY A 20 12.33 -14.97 -27.97
N THR A 21 12.31 -13.80 -28.61
CA THR A 21 11.95 -12.53 -27.95
C THR A 21 10.45 -12.36 -28.01
N GLY A 22 9.73 -13.00 -27.10
CA GLY A 22 8.35 -12.60 -26.80
C GLY A 22 8.40 -11.30 -25.99
N PRO A 23 7.65 -10.24 -26.34
CA PRO A 23 7.55 -9.07 -25.49
C PRO A 23 6.95 -9.50 -24.15
N ALA A 24 7.72 -9.26 -23.10
CA ALA A 24 7.30 -9.40 -21.73
C ALA A 24 5.93 -8.76 -21.55
N ALA A 25 5.00 -9.51 -20.96
CA ALA A 25 3.72 -9.02 -20.50
C ALA A 25 3.90 -7.62 -19.90
N ALA A 26 3.19 -6.64 -20.46
CA ALA A 26 3.12 -5.30 -19.92
C ALA A 26 2.70 -5.41 -18.45
N ARG A 27 3.66 -5.20 -17.55
CA ARG A 27 3.40 -4.99 -16.14
C ARG A 27 2.76 -3.60 -16.05
N PRO A 28 1.72 -3.41 -15.22
CA PRO A 28 1.16 -2.08 -15.04
C PRO A 28 2.28 -1.18 -14.50
N ILE A 29 2.55 -0.13 -15.27
CA ILE A 29 3.36 1.01 -14.87
C ILE A 29 2.75 1.53 -13.57
N ALA A 30 3.46 1.32 -12.46
CA ALA A 30 3.26 2.19 -11.32
C ALA A 30 3.62 3.60 -11.81
N GLU A 31 2.70 4.55 -11.67
CA GLU A 31 2.89 5.97 -11.98
C GLU A 31 4.23 6.45 -11.39
N GLU A 32 5.22 6.61 -12.26
CA GLU A 32 6.60 6.90 -11.89
C GLU A 32 6.77 8.42 -11.83
N GLY A 33 6.68 9.00 -10.62
CA GLY A 33 7.31 10.30 -10.32
C GLY A 33 6.49 11.36 -9.59
N THR A 34 5.18 11.21 -9.39
CA THR A 34 4.38 12.21 -8.67
C THR A 34 4.23 11.81 -7.20
N GLN A 35 4.82 12.59 -6.29
CA GLN A 35 4.63 12.39 -4.86
C GLN A 35 3.14 12.47 -4.51
N THR A 36 2.65 11.47 -3.77
CA THR A 36 1.27 11.48 -3.27
C THR A 36 1.06 12.59 -2.25
N ASP A 37 -0.19 12.94 -1.97
CA ASP A 37 -0.54 13.99 -1.01
C ASP A 37 0.11 13.75 0.36
N CYS A 38 -0.01 12.52 0.88
CA CYS A 38 0.65 12.13 2.12
C CYS A 38 2.18 12.29 2.04
N GLN A 39 2.81 11.89 0.93
CA GLN A 39 4.26 11.98 0.79
C GLN A 39 4.74 13.44 0.76
N ARG A 40 3.99 14.34 0.10
CA ARG A 40 4.28 15.78 0.08
C ARG A 40 4.13 16.38 1.48
N ASP A 41 3.04 16.06 2.17
CA ASP A 41 2.82 16.54 3.54
C ASP A 41 3.88 16.01 4.50
N ALA A 42 4.27 14.74 4.37
CA ALA A 42 5.35 14.15 5.17
C ALA A 42 6.69 14.86 4.93
N ALA A 43 7.00 15.22 3.67
CA ALA A 43 8.20 15.98 3.34
C ALA A 43 8.15 17.39 3.94
N LYS A 44 7.00 18.07 3.80
CA LYS A 44 6.78 19.42 4.36
C LYS A 44 6.93 19.43 5.88
N GLU A 45 6.24 18.53 6.58
CA GLU A 45 6.31 18.45 8.05
C GLU A 45 7.70 18.10 8.56
N ARG A 46 8.47 17.32 7.79
CA ARG A 46 9.89 17.05 8.09
C ARG A 46 10.78 18.27 7.94
N ALA A 47 10.50 19.14 6.97
CA ALA A 47 11.31 20.32 6.68
C ALA A 47 10.97 21.51 7.58
N GLU A 48 9.69 21.72 7.88
CA GLU A 48 9.20 22.99 8.46
C GLU A 48 9.02 22.96 9.97
N HIS A 49 8.80 21.79 10.60
CA HIS A 49 8.39 21.74 12.01
C HIS A 49 9.32 20.90 12.90
N SER A 50 9.70 21.51 14.03
CA SER A 50 10.39 20.84 15.15
C SER A 50 9.59 21.03 16.43
N GLY A 51 9.06 19.94 17.01
CA GLY A 51 8.31 19.99 18.26
C GLY A 51 7.90 18.60 18.80
N PRO A 52 7.69 18.46 20.12
CA PRO A 52 7.43 17.16 20.77
C PRO A 52 6.06 16.57 20.41
N SER A 53 5.08 17.39 20.05
CA SER A 53 3.74 16.93 19.64
C SER A 53 3.56 16.87 18.12
N ARG A 54 4.64 17.04 17.34
CA ARG A 54 4.60 17.01 15.88
C ARG A 54 4.29 15.59 15.38
N ILE A 55 3.37 15.50 14.42
CA ILE A 55 3.11 14.27 13.66
C ILE A 55 3.65 14.49 12.25
N VAL A 56 4.64 13.68 11.86
CA VAL A 56 4.92 13.49 10.44
C VAL A 56 3.98 12.39 9.95
N PRO A 57 3.11 12.66 8.97
CA PRO A 57 2.17 11.65 8.51
C PRO A 57 2.91 10.43 7.96
N ARG A 58 2.51 9.26 8.44
CA ARG A 58 2.93 7.98 7.88
C ARG A 58 2.05 7.66 6.69
N CYS A 59 2.68 7.35 5.56
CA CYS A 59 1.98 6.93 4.35
C CYS A 59 2.01 5.41 4.21
N ASP A 60 0.98 4.84 3.61
CA ASP A 60 0.97 3.43 3.24
C ASP A 60 1.68 3.20 1.89
N ARG A 61 1.60 1.97 1.36
CA ARG A 61 2.24 1.60 0.08
C ARG A 61 1.58 2.24 -1.13
N ASN A 62 0.31 2.62 -1.04
CA ASN A 62 -0.42 3.33 -2.09
C ASN A 62 -0.17 4.85 -2.00
N GLY A 63 0.47 5.30 -0.92
CA GLY A 63 0.68 6.71 -0.62
C GLY A 63 -0.55 7.40 -0.02
N ASP A 64 -1.53 6.63 0.45
CA ASP A 64 -2.61 7.10 1.31
C ASP A 64 -2.07 7.37 2.72
N TYR A 65 -2.79 8.15 3.51
CA TYR A 65 -2.44 8.36 4.91
C TYR A 65 -2.71 7.10 5.73
N GLY A 66 -1.79 6.77 6.63
CA GLY A 66 -2.03 5.78 7.65
C GLY A 66 -3.19 6.20 8.56
N ALA A 67 -4.13 5.29 8.77
CA ALA A 67 -5.31 5.49 9.61
C ALA A 67 -4.99 5.97 11.03
N LEU A 68 -3.95 5.42 11.65
CA LEU A 68 -3.48 5.82 12.97
C LEU A 68 -2.17 6.60 12.83
N GLN A 69 -2.21 7.89 13.13
CA GLN A 69 -1.03 8.75 13.13
C GLN A 69 -0.60 9.03 14.56
N CYS A 70 0.69 8.81 14.86
CA CYS A 70 1.24 9.03 16.19
C CYS A 70 2.45 9.95 16.08
N SER A 71 2.63 10.84 17.06
CA SER A 71 3.87 11.60 17.18
C SER A 71 5.02 10.64 17.45
N GLU A 72 6.18 10.90 16.87
CA GLU A 72 7.40 10.15 17.17
C GLU A 72 7.97 10.54 18.54
N ASN A 73 7.72 11.78 18.98
CA ASN A 73 8.32 12.38 20.17
C ASN A 73 7.34 12.45 21.36
N SER A 74 6.07 12.05 21.18
CA SER A 74 5.09 11.97 22.25
C SER A 74 4.23 10.72 22.14
N ARG A 75 3.49 10.41 23.22
CA ARG A 75 2.60 9.23 23.26
C ARG A 75 1.25 9.48 22.60
N PHE A 76 1.03 10.65 22.01
CA PHE A 76 -0.26 11.03 21.44
C PHE A 76 -0.43 10.48 20.03
N CYS A 77 -1.62 9.91 19.79
CA CYS A 77 -2.05 9.47 18.47
C CYS A 77 -3.41 10.08 18.12
N GLN A 78 -3.71 10.11 16.82
CA GLN A 78 -4.97 10.53 16.23
C GLN A 78 -5.38 9.55 15.14
N VAL A 79 -6.69 9.32 14.98
CA VAL A 79 -7.22 8.67 13.78
C VAL A 79 -7.36 9.72 12.70
N TRP A 80 -6.79 9.45 11.53
CA TRP A 80 -6.91 10.29 10.34
C TRP A 80 -7.69 9.51 9.30
N ASP A 81 -8.44 10.21 8.46
CA ASP A 81 -9.02 9.62 7.26
C ASP A 81 -7.90 9.31 6.23
N PRO A 82 -7.73 8.05 5.80
CA PRO A 82 -6.69 7.65 4.87
C PRO A 82 -6.67 8.38 3.52
N LYS A 83 -7.80 8.89 3.05
CA LYS A 83 -7.92 9.48 1.71
C LYS A 83 -7.70 10.99 1.72
N THR A 84 -8.18 11.66 2.75
CA THR A 84 -8.15 13.12 2.85
C THR A 84 -7.04 13.64 3.76
N GLY A 85 -6.48 12.78 4.63
CA GLY A 85 -5.49 13.20 5.63
C GLY A 85 -6.06 14.03 6.78
N VAL A 86 -7.40 14.12 6.88
CA VAL A 86 -8.07 14.91 7.93
C VAL A 86 -8.12 14.14 9.25
N PRO A 87 -7.77 14.76 10.39
CA PRO A 87 -7.92 14.12 11.70
C PRO A 87 -9.40 13.96 12.09
N LEU A 88 -9.81 12.73 12.37
CA LEU A 88 -11.16 12.36 12.83
C LEU A 88 -11.32 12.40 14.35
N THR A 89 -10.21 12.44 15.09
CA THR A 89 -10.20 12.43 16.56
C THR A 89 -9.20 13.41 17.12
N GLN A 90 -9.46 13.90 18.33
CA GLN A 90 -8.47 14.65 19.10
C GLN A 90 -7.25 13.78 19.48
N PRO A 91 -6.07 14.39 19.70
CA PRO A 91 -4.88 13.68 20.17
C PRO A 91 -5.12 12.96 21.49
N SER A 92 -4.84 11.66 21.54
CA SER A 92 -5.03 10.83 22.73
C SER A 92 -3.90 9.84 22.91
N THR A 93 -3.47 9.63 24.15
CA THR A 93 -2.48 8.59 24.50
C THR A 93 -3.08 7.19 24.58
N ARG A 94 -4.41 7.10 24.72
CA ARG A 94 -5.17 5.86 24.82
C ARG A 94 -5.53 5.25 23.47
N LEU A 95 -5.37 6.02 22.40
CA LEU A 95 -5.66 5.55 21.07
C LEU A 95 -4.55 4.60 20.58
N LYS A 96 -4.92 3.36 20.24
CA LYS A 96 -4.00 2.30 19.77
C LYS A 96 -4.46 1.63 18.48
N ARG A 97 -5.71 1.83 18.07
CA ARG A 97 -6.31 1.28 16.86
C ARG A 97 -7.22 2.33 16.24
N ALA A 98 -7.46 2.19 14.94
CA ALA A 98 -8.29 3.10 14.14
C ALA A 98 -9.47 2.39 13.47
N ASP A 99 -9.52 1.06 13.53
CA ASP A 99 -10.47 0.18 12.87
C ASP A 99 -11.93 0.55 13.14
N TYR A 100 -12.32 0.65 14.41
CA TYR A 100 -13.70 1.00 14.78
C TYR A 100 -14.07 2.43 14.37
N ILE A 101 -13.16 3.38 14.63
CA ILE A 101 -13.42 4.81 14.38
C ILE A 101 -13.57 5.07 12.89
N LEU A 102 -12.70 4.48 12.06
CA LEU A 102 -12.81 4.56 10.61
C LEU A 102 -14.07 3.89 10.10
N ALA A 103 -14.36 2.66 10.56
CA ALA A 103 -15.55 1.96 10.12
C ALA A 103 -16.83 2.74 10.44
N ARG A 104 -16.90 3.36 11.63
CA ARG A 104 -18.00 4.24 12.01
C ARG A 104 -18.07 5.49 11.14
N HIS A 105 -16.96 6.20 10.95
CA HIS A 105 -16.91 7.38 10.08
C HIS A 105 -17.41 7.07 8.67
N TYR A 106 -16.94 5.97 8.10
CA TYR A 106 -17.33 5.51 6.78
C TYR A 106 -18.76 5.01 6.67
N ALA A 107 -19.33 4.43 7.74
CA ALA A 107 -20.74 4.09 7.78
C ALA A 107 -21.60 5.37 7.83
N GLU A 108 -21.25 6.31 8.70
CA GLU A 108 -21.93 7.61 8.84
C GLU A 108 -21.96 8.38 7.52
N GLU A 109 -20.82 8.48 6.81
CA GLU A 109 -20.75 9.12 5.48
C GLU A 109 -21.63 8.45 4.42
N ARG A 110 -21.80 7.13 4.51
CA ARG A 110 -22.64 6.34 3.58
C ARG A 110 -24.10 6.28 4.00
N GLY A 111 -24.48 6.88 5.14
CA GLY A 111 -25.81 6.72 5.71
C GLY A 111 -26.14 5.28 6.10
N GLN A 112 -25.11 4.50 6.45
CA GLN A 112 -25.22 3.13 6.94
C GLN A 112 -25.16 3.09 8.47
N GLU A 113 -25.79 2.07 9.05
CA GLU A 113 -25.70 1.82 10.49
C GLU A 113 -24.23 1.57 10.87
N PRO A 114 -23.66 2.32 11.82
CA PRO A 114 -22.28 2.14 12.22
C PRO A 114 -22.07 0.79 12.92
N PRO A 115 -20.86 0.22 12.84
CA PRO A 115 -20.55 -0.97 13.61
C PRO A 115 -20.75 -0.69 15.10
N VAL A 116 -21.25 -1.68 15.83
CA VAL A 116 -21.35 -1.60 17.29
C VAL A 116 -20.02 -2.04 17.90
N CYS A 117 -19.50 -1.27 18.85
CA CYS A 117 -18.37 -1.72 19.65
C CYS A 117 -18.85 -2.75 20.67
N ALA A 118 -18.21 -3.91 20.70
CA ALA A 118 -18.40 -4.85 21.80
C ALA A 118 -17.83 -4.22 23.09
N GLN A 119 -18.41 -4.58 24.25
CA GLN A 119 -17.98 -4.06 25.55
C GLN A 119 -16.50 -4.34 25.88
N ASN A 120 -15.88 -5.29 25.18
CA ASN A 120 -14.45 -5.62 25.25
C ASN A 120 -13.57 -4.79 24.29
N GLY A 121 -14.12 -3.80 23.59
CA GLY A 121 -13.40 -2.96 22.64
C GLY A 121 -13.10 -3.62 21.29
N GLY A 122 -13.73 -4.77 20.99
CA GLY A 122 -13.74 -5.39 19.66
C GLY A 122 -14.95 -4.98 18.82
N PHE A 123 -15.05 -5.49 17.59
CA PHE A 123 -16.28 -5.42 16.81
C PHE A 123 -17.34 -6.34 17.44
N ALA A 124 -18.57 -5.86 17.65
CA ALA A 124 -19.68 -6.73 18.01
C ALA A 124 -20.07 -7.57 16.79
N SER A 125 -20.12 -8.90 16.97
CA SER A 125 -20.64 -9.86 15.98
C SER A 125 -22.16 -9.83 15.94
#